data_AF-A0A2D4MMD2-F1
#
_entry.id   AF-A0A2D4MMD2-F1
#
_cell.length_a   1.000
_cell.length_b   1.000
_cell.length_c   1.000
_cell.angle_alpha   90.00
_cell.angle_beta   90.00
_cell.angle_gamma   90.00
#
_symmetry.space_group_name_H-M   'P 1'
#
loop_
_entity.id
_entity.type
_entity.pdbx_description
1 polymer ?
#
loop_
_entity_poly.entity_id
_entity_poly.type
_entity_poly.pdbx_seq_one_letter_code
_entity_poly.pdbx_strand_id
1 'polypeptide(L)'
;LQKNPKHEMTQKYLNYYKTMVDVDEYLVDLEAQPYETVFVRAVKLYNSGDFRSSIADMEHALSKYYEAYENCLAGCEGSYEVSEFKDFYPAIADRFVFVLQCKVDCEVDLTPNVGGYFVEKFVATMYHYLQFAYYKLNDIKNAVQSVASYMLFDPGDEVMQQNLVYYRFYRERWHLEEEDFNPRPEALRYHNWTSTQKKLLEFARQYLQPDDEGEVDEGVDGVKKPALPSDAEFEDIGDYEEGFLSEWWQEPRSKGDKGDEERLD
;
A
#
# COMPACT_ATOMS: atom_id res chain seq x y z
N LEU A 1 3.93 -20.85 14.26
CA LEU A 1 2.45 -21.08 14.15
C LEU A 1 1.68 -19.75 14.07
N GLN A 2 2.31 -18.71 13.55
CA GLN A 2 1.80 -17.34 13.65
C GLN A 2 0.66 -17.06 12.67
N LYS A 3 0.71 -17.56 11.43
CA LYS A 3 -0.41 -17.40 10.49
C LYS A 3 -1.61 -18.29 10.79
N ASN A 4 -1.37 -19.50 11.29
CA ASN A 4 -2.41 -20.52 11.50
C ASN A 4 -2.45 -21.04 12.94
N PRO A 5 -2.63 -20.17 13.95
CA PRO A 5 -2.48 -20.55 15.35
C PRO A 5 -3.48 -21.64 15.78
N LYS A 6 -4.62 -21.77 15.11
CA LYS A 6 -5.67 -22.75 15.44
C LYS A 6 -5.55 -24.09 14.69
N HIS A 7 -4.53 -24.28 13.87
CA HIS A 7 -4.40 -25.51 13.08
C HIS A 7 -3.91 -26.69 13.95
N GLU A 8 -4.83 -27.60 14.29
CA GLU A 8 -4.62 -28.69 15.26
C GLU A 8 -3.46 -29.61 14.89
N MET A 9 -3.31 -29.96 13.60
CA MET A 9 -2.27 -30.90 13.16
C MET A 9 -0.88 -30.30 13.32
N THR A 10 -0.71 -29.02 12.98
CA THR A 10 0.58 -28.34 13.12
C THR A 10 0.96 -28.19 14.59
N GLN A 11 -0.01 -27.93 15.49
CA GLN A 11 0.26 -27.92 16.94
C GLN A 11 0.72 -29.29 17.45
N LYS A 12 0.05 -30.37 17.03
CA LYS A 12 0.42 -31.74 17.41
C LYS A 12 1.84 -32.09 16.97
N TYR A 13 2.20 -31.81 15.71
CA TYR A 13 3.55 -32.06 15.21
C TYR A 13 4.60 -31.22 15.91
N LEU A 14 4.32 -29.94 16.14
CA LEU A 14 5.27 -29.03 16.80
C LEU A 14 5.51 -29.43 18.26
N ASN A 15 4.47 -29.86 18.99
CA ASN A 15 4.61 -30.42 20.33
C ASN A 15 5.38 -31.75 20.34
N TYR A 16 5.17 -32.61 19.33
CA TYR A 16 5.94 -33.85 19.18
C TYR A 16 7.44 -33.57 18.97
N TYR A 17 7.79 -32.66 18.07
CA TYR A 17 9.19 -32.28 17.87
C TYR A 17 9.81 -31.65 19.12
N LYS A 18 9.06 -30.81 19.84
CA LYS A 18 9.47 -30.24 21.14
C LYS A 18 9.85 -31.27 22.19
N THR A 19 9.29 -32.49 22.14
CA THR A 19 9.58 -33.56 23.11
C THR A 19 10.79 -34.43 22.74
N MET A 20 11.23 -34.42 21.49
CA MET A 20 12.30 -35.32 21.00
C MET A 20 13.70 -34.72 21.04
N VAL A 21 13.80 -33.40 20.96
CA VAL A 21 15.06 -32.67 20.97
C VAL A 21 14.94 -31.59 22.05
N ASP A 22 16.04 -31.14 22.66
CA ASP A 22 16.04 -29.95 23.51
C ASP A 22 15.92 -28.74 22.57
N VAL A 23 14.72 -28.54 21.99
CA VAL A 23 14.52 -27.77 20.73
C VAL A 23 14.42 -26.27 20.94
N ASP A 24 14.39 -25.79 22.17
CA ASP A 24 14.18 -24.37 22.43
C ASP A 24 15.31 -23.51 21.83
N GLU A 25 16.49 -24.10 21.59
CA GLU A 25 17.63 -23.43 20.94
C GLU A 25 17.66 -23.59 19.40
N TYR A 26 16.96 -24.58 18.84
CA TYR A 26 17.00 -24.91 17.40
C TYR A 26 15.72 -24.61 16.63
N LEU A 27 14.61 -24.32 17.32
CA LEU A 27 13.33 -23.99 16.68
C LEU A 27 13.31 -22.52 16.27
N VAL A 28 13.85 -22.22 15.09
CA VAL A 28 13.83 -20.87 14.51
C VAL A 28 12.55 -20.67 13.71
N ASP A 29 11.84 -19.57 13.99
CA ASP A 29 10.69 -19.15 13.20
C ASP A 29 11.16 -18.41 11.94
N LEU A 30 11.09 -19.08 10.79
CA LEU A 30 11.47 -18.50 9.50
C LEU A 30 10.39 -17.58 8.91
N GLU A 31 9.16 -17.63 9.44
CA GLU A 31 8.07 -16.75 9.00
C GLU A 31 8.05 -15.43 9.79
N ALA A 32 8.79 -15.37 10.91
CA ALA A 32 8.84 -14.21 11.77
C ALA A 32 9.43 -13.01 11.03
N GLN A 33 8.70 -11.90 11.08
CA GLN A 33 9.14 -10.67 10.46
C GLN A 33 10.21 -9.99 11.33
N PRO A 34 11.15 -9.22 10.73
CA PRO A 34 12.28 -8.66 11.46
C PRO A 34 11.87 -7.68 12.57
N TYR A 35 10.73 -6.98 12.43
CA TYR A 35 10.23 -6.04 13.42
C TYR A 35 9.52 -6.72 14.61
N GLU A 36 9.02 -7.95 14.47
CA GLU A 36 8.22 -8.63 15.50
C GLU A 36 9.04 -8.92 16.76
N THR A 37 10.23 -9.49 16.57
CA THR A 37 11.12 -9.86 17.68
C THR A 37 11.57 -8.63 18.48
N VAL A 38 11.88 -7.53 17.77
CA VAL A 38 12.26 -6.26 18.35
C VAL A 38 11.08 -5.62 19.09
N PHE A 39 9.88 -5.64 18.49
CA PHE A 39 8.66 -5.14 19.12
C PHE A 39 8.34 -5.88 20.42
N VAL A 40 8.36 -7.21 20.41
CA VAL A 40 8.10 -8.03 21.61
C VAL A 40 9.14 -7.74 22.70
N ARG A 41 10.42 -7.55 22.32
CA ARG A 41 11.46 -7.13 23.26
C ARG A 41 11.18 -5.74 23.85
N ALA A 42 10.79 -4.77 23.02
CA ALA A 42 10.44 -3.42 23.44
C ALA A 42 9.26 -3.38 24.43
N VAL A 43 8.23 -4.20 24.20
CA VAL A 43 7.07 -4.34 25.09
C VAL A 43 7.46 -5.00 26.41
N LYS A 44 8.35 -6.00 26.40
CA LYS A 44 8.89 -6.59 27.65
C LYS A 44 9.64 -5.55 28.47
N LEU A 45 10.49 -4.74 27.84
CA LEU A 45 11.25 -3.67 28.50
C LEU A 45 10.33 -2.57 29.06
N TYR A 46 9.28 -2.23 28.31
CA TYR A 46 8.24 -1.30 28.75
C TYR A 46 7.57 -1.81 30.05
N ASN A 47 7.17 -3.09 30.08
CA ASN A 47 6.53 -3.70 31.24
C ASN A 47 7.48 -3.86 32.44
N SER A 48 8.80 -4.00 32.21
CA SER A 48 9.79 -4.00 33.30
C SER A 48 10.16 -2.59 33.78
N GLY A 49 9.65 -1.53 33.14
CA GLY A 49 9.91 -0.13 33.51
C GLY A 49 11.19 0.46 32.95
N ASP A 50 11.91 -0.26 32.08
CA ASP A 50 13.07 0.30 31.35
C ASP A 50 12.58 1.01 30.09
N PHE A 51 12.06 2.22 30.28
CA PHE A 51 11.53 3.04 29.20
C PHE A 51 12.59 3.46 28.19
N ARG A 52 13.86 3.63 28.61
CA ARG A 52 14.92 4.10 27.72
C ARG A 52 15.28 3.04 26.68
N SER A 53 15.51 1.82 27.14
CA SER A 53 15.78 0.69 26.24
C SER A 53 14.54 0.32 25.42
N SER A 54 13.34 0.42 26.02
CA SER A 54 12.07 0.23 25.31
C SER A 54 11.91 1.21 24.13
N ILE A 55 12.19 2.50 24.32
CA ILE A 55 12.14 3.50 23.24
C ILE A 55 13.10 3.14 22.12
N ALA A 56 14.36 2.82 22.44
CA ALA A 56 15.35 2.47 21.42
C ALA A 56 14.91 1.27 20.57
N ASP A 57 14.38 0.22 21.22
CA ASP A 57 13.86 -0.94 20.51
C ASP A 57 12.56 -0.64 19.75
N MET A 58 11.66 0.18 20.28
CA MET A 58 10.40 0.52 19.63
C MET A 58 10.61 1.40 18.39
N GLU A 59 11.51 2.37 18.45
CA GLU A 59 11.93 3.17 17.27
C GLU A 59 12.60 2.27 16.22
N HIS A 60 13.42 1.31 16.65
CA HIS A 60 14.02 0.35 15.73
C HIS A 60 12.97 -0.57 15.08
N ALA A 61 11.96 -1.02 15.84
CA ALA A 61 10.85 -1.81 15.34
C ALA A 61 10.02 -1.02 14.31
N LEU A 62 9.74 0.27 14.55
CA LEU A 62 9.07 1.15 13.58
C LEU A 62 9.86 1.26 12.27
N SER A 63 11.18 1.52 12.35
CA SER A 63 12.03 1.60 11.17
C SER A 63 12.02 0.29 10.37
N LYS A 64 12.12 -0.86 11.06
CA LYS A 64 12.06 -2.19 10.44
C LYS A 64 10.70 -2.52 9.84
N TYR A 65 9.62 -2.05 10.45
CA TYR A 65 8.27 -2.21 9.91
C TYR A 65 8.11 -1.41 8.61
N TYR A 66 8.55 -0.15 8.56
CA TYR A 66 8.48 0.65 7.34
C TYR A 66 9.32 0.05 6.20
N GLU A 67 10.50 -0.48 6.51
CA GLU A 67 11.33 -1.21 5.54
C GLU A 67 10.60 -2.46 5.00
N ALA A 68 9.98 -3.25 5.89
CA ALA A 68 9.19 -4.41 5.48
C ALA A 68 7.96 -4.02 4.64
N TYR A 69 7.32 -2.91 4.97
CA TYR A 69 6.19 -2.37 4.21
C TYR A 69 6.61 -1.92 2.80
N GLU A 70 7.70 -1.18 2.67
CA GLU A 70 8.26 -0.78 1.37
C GLU A 70 8.64 -2.01 0.51
N ASN A 71 9.22 -3.05 1.12
CA ASN A 71 9.51 -4.30 0.45
C ASN A 71 8.24 -5.05 -0.01
N CYS A 72 7.17 -5.04 0.80
CA CYS A 72 5.89 -5.60 0.40
C CYS A 72 5.30 -4.88 -0.82
N LEU A 73 5.33 -3.54 -0.80
CA LEU A 73 4.88 -2.72 -1.93
C LEU A 73 5.65 -3.02 -3.22
N ALA A 74 6.97 -3.18 -3.13
CA ALA A 74 7.82 -3.55 -4.26
C ALA A 74 7.50 -4.97 -4.76
N GLY A 75 7.23 -5.91 -3.85
CA GLY A 75 6.83 -7.27 -4.19
C GLY A 75 5.53 -7.36 -5.00
N CYS A 76 4.59 -6.45 -4.75
CA CYS A 76 3.32 -6.40 -5.49
C CYS A 76 3.47 -6.05 -6.98
N GLU A 77 4.57 -5.38 -7.37
CA GLU A 77 4.82 -4.97 -8.76
C GLU A 77 5.47 -6.07 -9.61
N GLY A 78 5.59 -7.30 -9.09
CA GLY A 78 6.23 -8.43 -9.76
C GLY A 78 5.56 -8.90 -11.06
N SER A 79 5.96 -10.07 -11.58
CA SER A 79 5.36 -10.63 -12.80
C SER A 79 3.89 -11.01 -12.59
N TYR A 80 3.06 -10.74 -13.59
CA TYR A 80 1.66 -11.17 -13.65
C TYR A 80 1.52 -12.38 -14.55
N GLU A 81 0.90 -13.44 -14.05
CA GLU A 81 0.41 -14.51 -14.91
C GLU A 81 -0.93 -14.08 -15.50
N VAL A 82 -0.95 -13.82 -16.80
CA VAL A 82 -2.18 -13.50 -17.54
C VAL A 82 -3.06 -14.75 -17.54
N SER A 83 -4.05 -14.78 -16.65
CA SER A 83 -4.96 -15.92 -16.49
C SER A 83 -6.03 -15.98 -17.57
N GLU A 84 -6.37 -14.83 -18.17
CA GLU A 84 -7.44 -14.68 -19.14
C GLU A 84 -6.96 -13.88 -20.36
N PHE A 85 -7.35 -14.33 -21.55
CA PHE A 85 -7.09 -13.59 -22.77
C PHE A 85 -8.09 -12.43 -22.87
N LYS A 86 -7.64 -11.25 -22.44
CA LYS A 86 -8.36 -9.97 -22.59
C LYS A 86 -7.63 -9.09 -23.60
N ASP A 87 -8.36 -8.14 -24.18
CA ASP A 87 -7.74 -7.06 -24.96
C ASP A 87 -6.73 -6.28 -24.10
N PHE A 88 -5.76 -5.65 -24.75
CA PHE A 88 -4.62 -5.01 -24.09
C PHE A 88 -5.03 -4.02 -22.98
N TYR A 89 -6.03 -3.16 -23.24
CA TYR A 89 -6.45 -2.14 -22.27
C TYR A 89 -7.15 -2.72 -21.03
N PRO A 90 -8.19 -3.57 -21.15
CA PRO A 90 -8.77 -4.25 -19.99
C PRO A 90 -7.77 -5.09 -19.20
N ALA A 91 -6.87 -5.82 -19.88
CA ALA A 91 -5.85 -6.63 -19.22
C ALA A 91 -4.91 -5.77 -18.36
N ILE A 92 -4.54 -4.59 -18.84
CA ILE A 92 -3.72 -3.64 -18.09
C ILE A 92 -4.50 -3.03 -16.92
N ALA A 93 -5.76 -2.65 -17.13
CA ALA A 93 -6.61 -2.10 -16.08
C ALA A 93 -6.76 -3.10 -14.92
N ASP A 94 -7.10 -4.36 -15.23
CA ASP A 94 -7.20 -5.45 -14.25
C ASP A 94 -5.89 -5.65 -13.50
N ARG A 95 -4.76 -5.60 -14.21
CA ARG A 95 -3.43 -5.69 -13.57
C ARG A 95 -3.21 -4.54 -12.58
N PHE A 96 -3.58 -3.31 -12.93
CA PHE A 96 -3.46 -2.19 -12.00
C PHE A 96 -4.35 -2.35 -10.77
N VAL A 97 -5.59 -2.82 -10.93
CA VAL A 97 -6.48 -3.10 -9.80
C VAL A 97 -5.90 -4.20 -8.90
N PHE A 98 -5.37 -5.28 -9.49
CA PHE A 98 -4.71 -6.35 -8.74
C PHE A 98 -3.49 -5.85 -7.96
N VAL A 99 -2.63 -5.04 -8.59
CA VAL A 99 -1.45 -4.47 -7.92
C VAL A 99 -1.87 -3.54 -6.79
N LEU A 100 -2.89 -2.69 -7.01
CA LEU A 100 -3.44 -1.82 -5.96
C LEU A 100 -4.02 -2.64 -4.79
N GLN A 101 -4.71 -3.73 -5.08
CA GLN A 101 -5.24 -4.65 -4.07
C GLN A 101 -4.11 -5.21 -3.20
N CYS A 102 -3.09 -5.81 -3.82
CA CYS A 102 -1.91 -6.34 -3.12
C CYS A 102 -1.25 -5.27 -2.22
N LYS A 103 -1.09 -4.05 -2.74
CA LYS A 103 -0.48 -2.93 -1.99
C LYS A 103 -1.29 -2.55 -0.76
N VAL A 104 -2.63 -2.55 -0.85
CA VAL A 104 -3.51 -2.26 0.29
C VAL A 104 -3.49 -3.41 1.30
N ASP A 105 -3.40 -4.65 0.83
CA ASP A 105 -3.38 -5.85 1.68
C ASP A 105 -2.06 -6.00 2.47
N CYS A 106 -0.97 -5.35 2.04
CA CYS A 106 0.31 -5.32 2.78
C CYS A 106 0.17 -4.91 4.25
N GLU A 107 -0.74 -3.99 4.60
CA GLU A 107 -0.96 -3.59 6.01
C GLU A 107 -1.54 -4.74 6.84
N VAL A 108 -2.46 -5.52 6.26
CA VAL A 108 -3.08 -6.68 6.90
C VAL A 108 -2.10 -7.85 6.97
N ASP A 109 -1.36 -8.10 5.88
CA ASP A 109 -0.39 -9.19 5.79
C ASP A 109 0.81 -9.01 6.73
N LEU A 110 1.21 -7.77 6.99
CA LEU A 110 2.27 -7.40 7.93
C LEU A 110 1.74 -7.15 9.35
N THR A 111 0.49 -7.49 9.66
CA THR A 111 -0.01 -7.40 11.03
C THR A 111 0.63 -8.52 11.87
N PRO A 112 1.43 -8.19 12.89
CA PRO A 112 2.18 -9.20 13.63
C PRO A 112 1.25 -10.02 14.53
N ASN A 113 1.60 -11.30 14.70
CA ASN A 113 0.94 -12.16 15.66
C ASN A 113 1.84 -12.40 16.88
N VAL A 114 1.52 -11.74 17.98
CA VAL A 114 2.23 -11.94 19.25
C VAL A 114 1.47 -12.96 20.08
N GLY A 115 1.99 -14.19 20.13
CA GLY A 115 1.48 -15.23 21.04
C GLY A 115 0.04 -15.70 20.77
N GLY A 116 -0.46 -15.52 19.54
CA GLY A 116 -1.82 -15.93 19.13
C GLY A 116 -2.79 -14.76 18.95
N TYR A 117 -2.38 -13.53 19.26
CA TYR A 117 -3.17 -12.32 19.10
C TYR A 117 -2.58 -11.40 18.03
N PHE A 118 -3.42 -11.01 17.07
CA PHE A 118 -3.07 -10.01 16.07
C PHE A 118 -3.14 -8.61 16.69
N VAL A 119 -2.09 -7.83 16.50
CA VAL A 119 -2.06 -6.44 16.98
C VAL A 119 -2.67 -5.54 15.92
N GLU A 120 -3.98 -5.32 16.01
CA GLU A 120 -4.66 -4.38 15.13
C GLU A 120 -4.06 -2.97 15.25
N LYS A 121 -4.07 -2.21 14.14
CA LYS A 121 -3.49 -0.86 14.07
C LYS A 121 -2.05 -0.83 14.61
N PHE A 122 -1.20 -1.72 14.09
CA PHE A 122 0.14 -1.96 14.63
C PHE A 122 1.00 -0.69 14.76
N VAL A 123 1.01 0.15 13.72
CA VAL A 123 1.75 1.43 13.74
C VAL A 123 1.24 2.38 14.82
N ALA A 124 -0.09 2.49 14.99
CA ALA A 124 -0.68 3.28 16.06
C ALA A 124 -0.24 2.73 17.43
N THR A 125 -0.29 1.42 17.62
CA THR A 125 0.14 0.77 18.87
C THR A 125 1.60 1.12 19.23
N MET A 126 2.52 1.11 18.25
CA MET A 126 3.91 1.53 18.48
C MET A 126 4.02 2.99 18.95
N TYR A 127 3.27 3.91 18.32
CA TYR A 127 3.24 5.31 18.74
C TYR A 127 2.62 5.52 20.13
N HIS A 128 1.62 4.71 20.52
CA HIS A 128 1.06 4.70 21.87
C HIS A 128 2.13 4.35 22.92
N TYR A 129 2.90 3.27 22.70
CA TYR A 129 3.99 2.90 23.61
C TYR A 129 5.09 3.97 23.68
N LEU A 130 5.49 4.53 22.53
CA LEU A 130 6.47 5.61 22.48
C LEU A 130 6.01 6.84 23.26
N GLN A 131 4.78 7.28 23.05
CA GLN A 131 4.18 8.42 23.74
C GLN A 131 4.31 8.28 25.26
N PHE A 132 3.90 7.14 25.82
CA PHE A 132 3.96 6.93 27.26
C PHE A 132 5.41 6.82 27.75
N ALA A 133 6.27 6.09 27.03
CA ALA A 133 7.66 5.92 27.41
C ALA A 133 8.42 7.26 27.43
N TYR A 134 8.23 8.10 26.41
CA TYR A 134 8.79 9.46 26.35
C TYR A 134 8.26 10.34 27.48
N TYR A 135 6.97 10.27 27.78
CA TYR A 135 6.37 10.98 28.91
C TYR A 135 7.01 10.58 30.24
N LYS A 136 7.25 9.28 30.47
CA LYS A 136 7.91 8.78 31.70
C LYS A 136 9.36 9.23 31.83
N LEU A 137 10.06 9.46 30.72
CA LEU A 137 11.42 10.00 30.70
C LEU A 137 11.47 11.53 30.68
N ASN A 138 10.32 12.21 30.82
CA ASN A 138 10.19 13.66 30.76
C ASN A 138 10.63 14.28 29.42
N ASP A 139 10.61 13.48 28.35
CA ASP A 139 10.84 13.95 26.98
C ASP A 139 9.50 14.30 26.33
N ILE A 140 8.94 15.44 26.74
CA ILE A 140 7.58 15.83 26.37
C ILE A 140 7.46 16.13 24.88
N LYS A 141 8.49 16.70 24.25
CA LYS A 141 8.46 17.05 22.82
C LYS A 141 8.23 15.80 21.96
N ASN A 142 9.03 14.77 22.17
CA ASN A 142 8.87 13.50 21.45
C ASN A 142 7.56 12.80 21.82
N ALA A 143 7.12 12.90 23.07
CA ALA A 143 5.82 12.35 23.48
C ALA A 143 4.66 12.99 22.69
N VAL A 144 4.63 14.32 22.57
CA VAL A 144 3.58 15.05 21.85
C VAL A 144 3.58 14.71 20.36
N GLN A 145 4.75 14.65 19.73
CA GLN A 145 4.87 14.24 18.33
C GLN A 145 4.38 12.79 18.12
N SER A 146 4.63 11.89 19.06
CA SER A 146 4.10 10.52 19.01
C SER A 146 2.58 10.49 19.15
N VAL A 147 1.96 11.32 20.00
CA VAL A 147 0.49 11.45 20.07
C VAL A 147 -0.06 11.97 18.74
N ALA A 148 0.53 13.03 18.20
CA ALA A 148 0.09 13.61 16.93
C ALA A 148 0.17 12.58 15.79
N SER A 149 1.21 11.74 15.79
CA SER A 149 1.37 10.62 14.85
C SER A 149 0.32 9.54 15.05
N TYR A 150 -0.01 9.18 16.30
CA TYR A 150 -1.07 8.22 16.62
C TYR A 150 -2.43 8.66 16.05
N MET A 151 -2.76 9.95 16.20
CA MET A 151 -4.03 10.52 15.78
C MET A 151 -4.27 10.46 14.26
N LEU A 152 -3.22 10.24 13.45
CA LEU A 152 -3.39 9.97 12.01
C LEU A 152 -4.06 8.63 11.76
N PHE A 153 -3.78 7.63 12.59
CA PHE A 153 -4.23 6.25 12.39
C PHE A 153 -5.51 5.92 13.14
N ASP A 154 -5.70 6.52 14.32
CA ASP A 154 -6.92 6.32 15.12
C ASP A 154 -7.44 7.63 15.70
N PRO A 155 -8.06 8.50 14.87
CA PRO A 155 -8.60 9.77 15.33
C PRO A 155 -9.79 9.61 16.28
N GLY A 156 -10.42 8.43 16.35
CA GLY A 156 -11.58 8.15 17.20
C GLY A 156 -11.25 7.80 18.65
N ASP A 157 -9.98 7.65 19.00
CA ASP A 157 -9.54 7.30 20.35
C ASP A 157 -9.68 8.48 21.32
N GLU A 158 -10.68 8.42 22.20
CA GLU A 158 -10.96 9.45 23.20
C GLU A 158 -9.80 9.69 24.17
N VAL A 159 -9.03 8.65 24.52
CA VAL A 159 -7.92 8.76 25.47
C VAL A 159 -6.78 9.56 24.85
N MET A 160 -6.47 9.30 23.58
CA MET A 160 -5.43 10.05 22.87
C MET A 160 -5.84 11.48 22.54
N GLN A 161 -7.12 11.73 22.26
CA GLN A 161 -7.65 13.09 22.16
C GLN A 161 -7.47 13.87 23.47
N GLN A 162 -7.80 13.27 24.61
CA GLN A 162 -7.60 13.88 25.93
C GLN A 162 -6.12 14.15 26.20
N ASN A 163 -5.22 13.24 25.80
CA ASN A 163 -3.78 13.44 25.92
C ASN A 163 -3.31 14.66 25.11
N LEU A 164 -3.78 14.86 23.87
CA LEU A 164 -3.46 16.07 23.11
C LEU A 164 -3.93 17.34 23.80
N VAL A 165 -5.16 17.36 24.33
CA VAL A 165 -5.71 18.50 25.06
C VAL A 165 -4.86 18.79 26.31
N TYR A 166 -4.44 17.75 27.02
CA TYR A 166 -3.56 17.85 28.17
C TYR A 166 -2.21 18.51 27.80
N TYR A 167 -1.55 18.04 26.74
CA TYR A 167 -0.28 18.64 26.29
C TYR A 167 -0.46 20.08 25.80
N ARG A 168 -1.54 20.39 25.10
CA ARG A 168 -1.86 21.77 24.66
C ARG A 168 -2.09 22.70 25.85
N PHE A 169 -2.77 22.22 26.90
CA PHE A 169 -3.02 23.00 28.10
C PHE A 169 -1.73 23.37 28.84
N TYR A 170 -0.78 22.43 28.95
CA TYR A 170 0.51 22.65 29.61
C TYR A 170 1.63 23.13 28.67
N ARG A 171 1.29 23.63 27.46
CA ARG A 171 2.28 24.05 26.45
C ARG A 171 3.30 25.06 26.98
N GLU A 172 2.85 26.06 27.75
CA GLU A 172 3.72 27.11 28.28
C GLU A 172 4.69 26.56 29.34
N ARG A 173 4.22 25.61 30.15
CA ARG A 173 5.02 24.97 31.20
C ARG A 173 6.16 24.12 30.64
N TRP A 174 5.93 23.48 29.50
CA TRP A 174 6.91 22.60 28.85
C TRP A 174 7.60 23.25 27.65
N HIS A 175 7.40 24.55 27.42
CA HIS A 175 7.96 25.29 26.31
C HIS A 175 7.72 24.59 24.96
N LEU A 176 6.48 24.13 24.76
CA LEU A 176 6.02 23.48 23.54
C LEU A 176 5.58 24.52 22.51
N GLU A 177 6.08 24.36 21.29
CA GLU A 177 5.70 25.17 20.13
C GLU A 177 4.58 24.49 19.34
N GLU A 178 3.92 25.20 18.42
CA GLU A 178 2.90 24.56 17.58
C GLU A 178 3.49 23.47 16.68
N GLU A 179 4.75 23.61 16.30
CA GLU A 179 5.50 22.64 15.49
C GLU A 179 5.67 21.29 16.21
N ASP A 180 5.75 21.30 17.54
CA ASP A 180 5.86 20.07 18.36
C ASP A 180 4.56 19.23 18.29
N PHE A 181 3.43 19.82 17.90
CA PHE A 181 2.15 19.12 17.71
C PHE A 181 1.96 18.57 16.29
N ASN A 182 2.94 18.75 15.40
CA ASN A 182 2.89 18.13 14.09
C ASN A 182 3.22 16.64 14.20
N PRO A 183 2.53 15.76 13.44
CA PRO A 183 2.91 14.37 13.32
C PRO A 183 4.33 14.23 12.80
N ARG A 184 4.99 13.13 13.16
CA ARG A 184 6.32 12.83 12.63
C ARG A 184 6.26 12.66 11.10
N PRO A 185 7.29 13.10 10.37
CA PRO A 185 7.29 13.08 8.90
C PRO A 185 7.14 11.65 8.34
N GLU A 186 7.75 10.67 8.99
CA GLU A 186 7.66 9.25 8.62
C GLU A 186 6.23 8.71 8.72
N ALA A 187 5.54 9.00 9.84
CA ALA A 187 4.16 8.63 10.07
C ALA A 187 3.23 9.29 9.06
N LEU A 188 3.42 10.59 8.81
CA LEU A 188 2.64 11.35 7.85
C LEU A 188 2.81 10.80 6.43
N ARG A 189 4.05 10.48 6.02
CA ARG A 189 4.34 9.87 4.73
C ARG A 189 3.63 8.53 4.57
N TYR A 190 3.74 7.66 5.58
CA TYR A 190 3.09 6.34 5.58
C TYR A 190 1.57 6.46 5.52
N HIS A 191 0.95 7.34 6.34
CA HIS A 191 -0.49 7.59 6.33
C HIS A 191 -0.99 8.13 4.98
N ASN A 192 -0.26 9.08 4.38
CA ASN A 192 -0.64 9.65 3.10
C ASN A 192 -0.58 8.61 1.98
N TRP A 193 0.46 7.76 1.97
CA TRP A 193 0.57 6.67 1.00
C TRP A 193 -0.54 5.64 1.14
N THR A 194 -0.75 5.10 2.34
CA THR A 194 -1.80 4.09 2.59
C THR A 194 -3.20 4.65 2.28
N SER A 195 -3.48 5.88 2.71
CA SER A 195 -4.77 6.54 2.44
C SER A 195 -5.01 6.76 0.95
N THR A 196 -3.98 7.16 0.21
CA THR A 196 -4.08 7.36 -1.24
C THR A 196 -4.30 6.04 -1.97
N GLN A 197 -3.56 4.99 -1.60
CA GLN A 197 -3.73 3.65 -2.18
C GLN A 197 -5.14 3.09 -1.95
N LYS A 198 -5.68 3.23 -0.73
CA LYS A 198 -7.06 2.82 -0.41
C LYS A 198 -8.10 3.57 -1.25
N LYS A 199 -7.96 4.89 -1.38
CA LYS A 199 -8.85 5.72 -2.22
C LYS A 199 -8.77 5.34 -3.70
N LEU A 200 -7.57 5.08 -4.22
CA LEU A 200 -7.37 4.64 -5.60
C LEU A 200 -7.99 3.28 -5.87
N LEU A 201 -7.84 2.34 -4.94
CA LEU A 201 -8.46 1.02 -5.03
C LEU A 201 -10.00 1.11 -4.99
N GLU A 202 -10.55 1.94 -4.11
CA GLU A 202 -11.99 2.18 -4.04
C GLU A 202 -12.51 2.79 -5.34
N PHE A 203 -11.83 3.79 -5.88
CA PHE A 203 -12.13 4.37 -7.18
C PHE A 203 -12.10 3.31 -8.29
N ALA A 204 -11.03 2.49 -8.36
CA ALA A 204 -10.92 1.43 -9.35
C ALA A 204 -12.07 0.43 -9.26
N ARG A 205 -12.45 0.02 -8.04
CA ARG A 205 -13.57 -0.90 -7.81
C ARG A 205 -14.93 -0.31 -8.19
N GLN A 206 -15.09 1.02 -8.14
CA GLN A 206 -16.34 1.68 -8.47
C GLN A 206 -16.49 1.97 -9.98
N TYR A 207 -15.38 2.27 -10.68
CA TYR A 207 -15.42 2.82 -12.04
C TYR A 207 -14.71 1.98 -13.11
N LEU A 208 -13.88 1.00 -12.73
CA LEU A 208 -13.10 0.17 -13.67
C LEU A 208 -13.56 -1.29 -13.69
N GLN A 209 -14.62 -1.65 -12.96
CA GLN A 209 -15.20 -2.97 -13.14
C GLN A 209 -15.80 -3.03 -14.55
N PRO A 210 -15.68 -4.17 -15.26
CA PRO A 210 -16.38 -4.35 -16.51
C PRO A 210 -17.84 -4.05 -16.22
N ASP A 211 -18.40 -3.09 -16.95
CA ASP A 211 -19.84 -2.89 -16.92
C ASP A 211 -20.44 -4.29 -17.16
N ASP A 212 -21.21 -4.78 -16.20
CA ASP A 212 -22.27 -5.72 -16.51
C ASP A 212 -23.21 -4.93 -17.43
N GLU A 213 -22.82 -4.79 -18.71
CA GLU A 213 -23.69 -4.58 -19.84
C GLU A 213 -24.70 -5.70 -19.69
N GLY A 214 -25.80 -5.36 -18.99
CA GLY A 214 -26.76 -6.33 -18.50
C GLY A 214 -27.14 -7.25 -19.65
N GLU A 215 -27.24 -8.55 -19.34
CA GLU A 215 -27.80 -9.54 -20.25
C GLU A 215 -28.95 -8.87 -21.01
N VAL A 216 -28.74 -8.62 -22.30
CA VAL A 216 -29.80 -8.13 -23.16
C VAL A 216 -30.78 -9.27 -23.18
N ASP A 217 -31.84 -9.17 -22.37
CA ASP A 217 -32.90 -10.16 -22.32
C ASP A 217 -33.37 -10.36 -23.75
N GLU A 218 -33.04 -11.51 -24.35
CA GLU A 218 -33.70 -11.98 -25.56
C GLU A 218 -35.12 -12.42 -25.20
N GLY A 219 -35.89 -11.46 -24.66
CA GLY A 219 -37.30 -11.56 -24.37
C GLY A 219 -38.09 -11.51 -25.67
N VAL A 220 -38.29 -12.70 -26.23
CA VAL A 220 -39.48 -13.18 -26.98
C VAL A 220 -40.36 -12.10 -27.65
N ASP A 221 -40.34 -12.14 -28.99
CA ASP A 221 -41.40 -11.76 -29.94
C ASP A 221 -42.23 -10.48 -29.68
N GLY A 222 -42.03 -9.49 -30.56
CA GLY A 222 -43.15 -8.68 -31.07
C GLY A 222 -43.12 -7.17 -30.83
N VAL A 223 -42.05 -6.46 -31.16
CA VAL A 223 -42.13 -5.00 -31.41
C VAL A 223 -41.32 -4.64 -32.67
N LYS A 224 -41.99 -3.99 -33.63
CA LYS A 224 -41.40 -3.53 -34.91
C LYS A 224 -40.22 -2.59 -34.65
N LYS A 225 -39.04 -2.95 -35.15
CA LYS A 225 -37.88 -2.05 -35.25
C LYS A 225 -38.26 -0.80 -36.05
N PRO A 226 -38.01 0.43 -35.58
CA PRO A 226 -38.00 1.60 -36.46
C PRO A 226 -36.86 1.42 -37.46
N ALA A 227 -37.11 1.73 -38.73
CA ALA A 227 -36.08 1.70 -39.75
C ALA A 227 -34.94 2.67 -39.38
N LEU A 228 -33.70 2.19 -39.43
CA LEU A 228 -32.51 3.03 -39.36
C LEU A 228 -32.57 4.08 -40.49
N PRO A 229 -32.21 5.35 -40.25
CA PRO A 229 -32.07 6.33 -41.32
C PRO A 229 -30.98 5.84 -42.29
N SER A 230 -31.20 5.99 -43.60
CA SER A 230 -30.23 5.53 -44.60
C SER A 230 -29.10 6.54 -44.76
N ASP A 231 -27.86 6.04 -44.84
CA ASP A 231 -26.63 6.84 -45.04
C ASP A 231 -26.50 7.45 -46.46
N ALA A 232 -27.59 7.49 -47.23
CA ALA A 232 -27.63 8.02 -48.59
C ALA A 232 -27.28 9.52 -48.70
N GLU A 233 -27.28 10.27 -47.58
CA GLU A 233 -26.81 11.66 -47.55
C GLU A 233 -25.27 11.80 -47.61
N PHE A 234 -24.52 10.70 -47.45
CA PHE A 234 -23.05 10.71 -47.46
C PHE A 234 -22.42 10.12 -48.74
N GLU A 235 -23.24 9.71 -49.72
CA GLU A 235 -22.76 9.12 -50.99
C GLU A 235 -22.54 10.14 -52.11
N ASP A 236 -22.79 11.44 -51.87
CA ASP A 236 -22.44 12.47 -52.83
C ASP A 236 -20.93 12.77 -52.78
N ILE A 237 -20.33 12.96 -53.95
CA ILE A 237 -18.90 13.26 -54.09
C ILE A 237 -18.67 14.67 -53.53
N GLY A 238 -18.37 14.74 -52.24
CA GLY A 238 -18.01 15.98 -51.59
C GLY A 238 -16.65 16.46 -52.07
N ASP A 239 -16.60 17.75 -52.35
CA ASP A 239 -15.46 18.56 -52.74
C ASP A 239 -14.53 18.87 -51.56
N TYR A 240 -14.19 17.85 -50.76
CA TYR A 240 -13.25 18.00 -49.65
C TYR A 240 -11.84 18.23 -50.20
N GLU A 241 -11.36 19.47 -50.13
CA GLU A 241 -9.96 19.83 -50.36
C GLU A 241 -9.07 19.10 -49.33
N GLU A 242 -8.49 17.97 -49.73
CA GLU A 242 -7.39 17.33 -49.00
C GLU A 242 -6.12 18.16 -49.14
N GLY A 243 -5.95 19.15 -48.26
CA GLY A 243 -4.82 20.06 -48.32
C GLY A 243 -4.23 20.37 -46.94
N PHE A 244 -3.78 19.39 -46.16
CA PHE A 244 -2.75 19.68 -45.15
C PHE A 244 -2.00 18.49 -44.50
N LEU A 245 -2.43 17.23 -44.61
CA LEU A 245 -1.91 16.17 -43.72
C LEU A 245 -1.26 14.94 -44.39
N SER A 246 -0.85 15.01 -45.65
CA SER A 246 -0.25 13.87 -46.35
C SER A 246 1.29 13.84 -46.40
N GLU A 247 2.00 14.81 -45.81
CA GLU A 247 3.48 14.90 -45.93
C GLU A 247 4.30 14.41 -44.72
N TRP A 248 3.68 14.02 -43.60
CA TRP A 248 4.43 13.74 -42.36
C TRP A 248 4.89 12.29 -42.14
N TRP A 249 4.55 11.35 -43.04
CA TRP A 249 4.81 9.92 -42.85
C TRP A 249 5.62 9.22 -43.97
N GLN A 250 6.37 9.97 -44.77
CA GLN A 250 7.32 9.36 -45.71
C GLN A 250 8.74 9.38 -45.13
N GLU A 251 9.26 8.20 -44.78
CA GLU A 251 10.62 7.97 -44.32
C GLU A 251 11.68 8.55 -45.29
N PRO A 252 12.79 9.11 -44.79
CA PRO A 252 13.86 9.60 -45.65
C PRO A 252 14.61 8.43 -46.31
N ARG A 253 14.46 8.29 -47.62
CA ARG A 253 15.32 7.41 -48.43
C ARG A 253 16.75 7.96 -48.42
N SER A 254 17.64 7.23 -47.77
CA SER A 254 19.09 7.36 -47.86
C SER A 254 19.57 7.41 -49.31
N LYS A 255 20.47 8.35 -49.63
CA LYS A 255 21.76 8.14 -50.33
C LYS A 255 22.43 9.48 -50.60
N GLY A 256 23.32 9.87 -49.69
CA GLY A 256 24.52 10.58 -50.09
C GLY A 256 25.50 9.54 -50.63
N ASP A 257 25.83 9.63 -51.91
CA ASP A 257 27.22 9.63 -52.42
C ASP A 257 27.19 9.70 -53.95
N LYS A 258 27.97 10.63 -54.51
CA LYS A 258 28.64 10.63 -55.83
C LYS A 258 28.96 12.06 -56.24
N GLY A 259 30.10 12.54 -55.76
CA GLY A 259 30.90 13.51 -56.45
C GLY A 259 31.70 12.86 -57.59
N ASP A 260 31.94 13.69 -58.60
CA ASP A 260 33.01 13.68 -59.59
C ASP A 260 32.95 12.67 -60.76
N GLU A 261 32.52 13.23 -61.90
CA GLU A 261 32.80 12.75 -63.25
C GLU A 261 34.28 12.99 -63.60
N GLU A 262 35.05 11.93 -63.80
CA GLU A 262 36.28 11.95 -64.58
C GLU A 262 36.02 11.56 -66.04
N ARG A 263 36.73 12.27 -66.91
CA ARG A 263 36.61 12.42 -68.36
C ARG A 263 37.10 11.16 -69.13
N LEU A 264 36.36 10.76 -70.16
CA LEU A 264 36.84 9.86 -71.24
C LEU A 264 37.66 10.67 -72.25
N ASP A 265 38.79 10.07 -72.67
CA ASP A 265 39.59 10.24 -73.91
C ASP A 265 39.70 11.63 -74.58
#